data_AF-A0A352A841-F1
#
_entry.id   AF-A0A352A841-F1
#
_cell.length_a   1.000
_cell.length_b   1.000
_cell.length_c   1.000
_cell.angle_alpha   90.00
_cell.angle_beta   90.00
_cell.angle_gamma   90.00
#
_symmetry.space_group_name_H-M   'P 1'
#
loop_
_entity.id
_entity.type
_entity.pdbx_description
1 polymer ?
#
loop_
_entity_poly.entity_id
_entity_poly.type
_entity_poly.pdbx_seq_one_letter_code
_entity_poly.pdbx_strand_id
1 'polypeptide(L)'
;MMNSGILFALLGAVLSALLAGAGSARGVGIAGEAAAGVVTEDPSKFGKVLILQLLPGTQGIYGLLIAFITLTQIGVLGGSGDISLVKGLLYFAACLPMALVGYFAAINQAKA
;
A
#
# COMPACT_ATOMS: atom_id res chain seq x y z
N MET A 1 -12.87 7.39 28.63
CA MET A 1 -12.34 6.05 28.27
C MET A 1 -11.54 6.21 27.00
N MET A 2 -10.32 5.66 26.94
CA MET A 2 -9.52 5.65 25.71
C MET A 2 -10.34 4.95 24.63
N ASN A 3 -10.53 5.59 23.48
CA ASN A 3 -11.38 5.08 22.40
C ASN A 3 -10.69 3.89 21.71
N SER A 4 -10.72 2.71 22.32
CA SER A 4 -10.01 1.54 21.84
C SER A 4 -10.41 1.13 20.41
N GLY A 5 -11.63 1.47 19.97
CA GLY A 5 -12.09 1.22 18.60
C GLY A 5 -11.29 2.03 17.56
N ILE A 6 -11.04 3.32 17.82
CA ILE A 6 -10.26 4.15 16.90
C ILE A 6 -8.81 3.67 16.79
N LEU A 7 -8.23 3.18 17.89
CA LEU A 7 -6.85 2.67 17.92
C LEU A 7 -6.68 1.49 16.94
N PHE A 8 -7.57 0.50 16.98
CA PHE A 8 -7.48 -0.66 16.09
C PHE A 8 -7.67 -0.29 14.61
N ALA A 9 -8.64 0.59 14.31
CA ALA A 9 -8.85 1.02 12.94
C ALA A 9 -7.66 1.82 12.40
N LEU A 10 -7.07 2.70 13.23
CA LEU A 10 -5.85 3.43 12.88
C LEU A 10 -4.67 2.49 12.63
N LEU A 11 -4.49 1.47 13.47
CA LEU A 11 -3.45 0.47 13.25
C LEU A 11 -3.64 -0.25 11.90
N GLY A 12 -4.88 -0.58 11.54
CA GLY A 12 -5.19 -1.18 10.24
C GLY A 12 -4.82 -0.27 9.06
N ALA A 13 -5.25 0.99 9.12
CA ALA A 13 -4.94 1.99 8.09
C ALA A 13 -3.43 2.18 7.92
N VAL A 14 -2.69 2.31 9.04
CA VAL A 14 -1.23 2.46 9.03
C VAL A 14 -0.56 1.24 8.42
N LEU A 15 -0.95 0.02 8.81
CA LEU A 15 -0.37 -1.20 8.26
C LEU A 15 -0.63 -1.35 6.76
N SER A 16 -1.84 -1.01 6.30
CA SER A 16 -2.20 -1.03 4.87
C SER A 16 -1.27 -0.12 4.05
N ALA A 17 -1.11 1.14 4.48
CA ALA A 17 -0.24 2.08 3.78
C ALA A 17 1.25 1.68 3.88
N LEU A 18 1.71 1.33 5.09
CA LEU A 18 3.12 1.08 5.36
C LEU A 18 3.63 -0.19 4.69
N LEU A 19 2.92 -1.31 4.81
CA LEU A 19 3.37 -2.57 4.23
C LEU A 19 3.21 -2.57 2.72
N ALA A 20 2.09 -2.11 2.16
CA ALA A 20 1.95 -2.03 0.71
C ALA A 20 2.94 -1.03 0.10
N GLY A 21 3.19 0.10 0.76
CA GLY A 21 4.21 1.09 0.38
C GLY A 21 5.63 0.52 0.42
N ALA A 22 5.98 -0.23 1.46
CA ALA A 22 7.28 -0.88 1.58
C ALA A 22 7.50 -1.94 0.48
N GLY A 23 6.48 -2.75 0.18
CA GLY A 23 6.54 -3.72 -0.91
C GLY A 23 6.69 -3.04 -2.26
N SER A 24 5.93 -1.97 -2.48
CA SER A 24 6.00 -1.12 -3.67
C SER A 24 7.40 -0.54 -3.86
N ALA A 25 7.99 0.10 -2.83
CA ALA A 25 9.34 0.65 -2.89
C ALA A 25 10.38 -0.43 -3.26
N ARG A 26 10.27 -1.62 -2.65
CA ARG A 26 11.15 -2.75 -2.96
C ARG A 26 10.96 -3.25 -4.39
N GLY A 27 9.72 -3.42 -4.85
CA GLY A 27 9.41 -3.90 -6.19
C GLY A 27 9.86 -2.91 -7.28
N VAL A 28 9.61 -1.61 -7.07
CA VAL A 28 10.08 -0.54 -7.96
C VAL A 28 11.61 -0.52 -8.04
N GLY A 29 12.31 -0.79 -6.93
CA GLY A 29 13.77 -0.94 -6.91
C GLY A 29 14.26 -2.09 -7.77
N ILE A 30 13.69 -3.29 -7.59
CA ILE A 30 14.03 -4.50 -8.36
C ILE A 30 13.83 -4.26 -9.87
N ALA A 31 12.65 -3.75 -10.26
CA ALA A 31 12.36 -3.46 -11.66
C ALA A 31 13.24 -2.33 -12.23
N GLY A 32 13.61 -1.34 -11.39
CA GLY A 32 14.48 -0.24 -11.77
C GLY A 32 15.91 -0.67 -12.07
N GLU A 33 16.48 -1.57 -11.26
CA GLU A 33 17.82 -2.14 -11.51
C GLU A 33 17.85 -2.90 -12.85
N ALA A 34 16.83 -3.72 -13.12
CA ALA A 34 16.71 -4.43 -14.39
C ALA A 34 16.52 -3.46 -15.57
N ALA A 35 15.67 -2.45 -15.41
CA ALA A 35 15.42 -1.41 -16.42
C ALA A 35 16.70 -0.62 -16.76
N ALA A 36 17.52 -0.29 -15.77
CA ALA A 36 18.78 0.42 -15.98
C ALA A 36 19.72 -0.38 -16.88
N GLY A 37 19.84 -1.70 -16.67
CA GLY A 37 20.62 -2.59 -17.55
C GLY A 37 20.13 -2.55 -19.00
N VAL A 38 18.82 -2.73 -19.21
CA VAL A 38 18.23 -2.70 -20.57
C VAL A 38 18.44 -1.34 -21.24
N VAL A 39 18.30 -0.23 -20.52
CA VAL A 39 18.44 1.13 -21.07
C VAL A 39 19.89 1.45 -21.41
N THR A 40 20.87 0.85 -20.71
CA THR A 40 22.29 1.01 -21.07
C THR A 40 22.63 0.35 -22.41
N GLU A 41 21.96 -0.76 -22.76
CA GLU A 41 22.13 -1.45 -24.04
C GLU A 41 21.29 -0.83 -25.17
N ASP A 42 20.01 -0.53 -24.90
CA ASP A 42 19.07 0.05 -25.86
C ASP A 42 18.22 1.17 -25.21
N PRO A 43 18.67 2.44 -25.33
CA PRO A 43 17.97 3.59 -24.78
C PRO A 43 16.55 3.78 -25.32
N SER A 44 16.22 3.24 -26.50
CA SER A 44 14.89 3.35 -27.11
C SER A 44 13.81 2.61 -26.30
N LYS A 45 14.21 1.69 -25.41
CA LYS A 45 13.30 0.91 -24.56
C LYS A 45 12.87 1.61 -23.28
N PHE A 46 13.42 2.79 -22.96
CA PHE A 46 13.17 3.50 -21.70
C PHE A 46 11.68 3.57 -21.33
N GLY A 47 10.81 3.99 -22.25
CA GLY A 47 9.38 4.10 -21.98
C GLY A 47 8.71 2.77 -21.65
N LYS A 48 9.12 1.67 -22.30
CA LYS A 48 8.55 0.34 -22.05
C LYS A 48 8.95 -0.19 -20.68
N VAL A 49 10.23 -0.06 -20.31
CA VAL A 49 10.71 -0.52 -19.00
C VAL A 49 10.21 0.35 -17.85
N LEU A 50 9.98 1.64 -18.08
CA LEU A 50 9.35 2.52 -17.09
C LEU A 50 7.91 2.08 -16.76
N ILE A 51 7.13 1.66 -17.76
CA ILE A 51 5.78 1.11 -17.54
C ILE A 51 5.83 -0.16 -16.69
N LEU A 52 6.78 -1.06 -16.97
CA LEU A 52 6.96 -2.29 -16.17
C LEU A 52 7.36 -1.97 -14.73
N GLN A 53 8.21 -0.96 -14.52
CA GLN A 53 8.59 -0.49 -13.19
C GLN A 53 7.41 0.14 -12.41
N LEU A 54 6.43 0.74 -13.10
CA LEU A 54 5.25 1.31 -12.44
C LEU A 54 4.26 0.25 -11.93
N LEU A 55 4.27 -0.97 -12.46
CA LEU A 55 3.40 -2.06 -12.01
C LEU A 55 3.51 -2.33 -10.50
N PRO A 56 4.69 -2.64 -9.93
CA PRO A 56 4.84 -2.81 -8.49
C PRO A 56 4.50 -1.52 -7.70
N GLY A 57 4.67 -0.35 -8.32
CA GLY A 57 4.31 0.96 -7.78
C GLY A 57 2.83 1.10 -7.38
N THR A 58 1.95 0.42 -8.11
CA THR A 58 0.48 0.51 -7.87
C THR A 58 0.07 0.01 -6.50
N GLN A 59 0.81 -0.95 -5.91
CA GLN A 59 0.47 -1.53 -4.62
C GLN A 59 0.55 -0.49 -3.50
N GLY A 60 1.50 0.43 -3.57
CA GLY A 60 1.60 1.55 -2.63
C GLY A 60 0.39 2.47 -2.70
N ILE A 61 -0.12 2.73 -3.92
CA ILE A 61 -1.31 3.57 -4.13
C ILE A 61 -2.56 2.88 -3.56
N TYR A 62 -2.73 1.58 -3.76
CA TYR A 62 -3.87 0.84 -3.20
C TYR A 62 -3.83 0.81 -1.66
N GLY A 63 -2.66 0.58 -1.06
CA GLY A 63 -2.49 0.64 0.39
C GLY A 63 -2.82 2.00 0.98
N LEU A 64 -2.37 3.07 0.32
CA LEU A 64 -2.67 4.46 0.70
C LEU A 64 -4.16 4.78 0.55
N LEU A 65 -4.79 4.35 -0.54
CA LEU A 65 -6.22 4.55 -0.78
C LEU A 65 -7.06 3.89 0.31
N ILE A 66 -6.74 2.65 0.69
CA ILE A 66 -7.44 1.95 1.77
C ILE A 66 -7.23 2.64 3.11
N ALA A 67 -6.04 3.15 3.39
CA ALA A 67 -5.78 3.94 4.58
C ALA A 67 -6.64 5.22 4.61
N PHE A 68 -6.69 5.96 3.50
CA PHE A 68 -7.52 7.16 3.38
C PHE A 68 -9.01 6.88 3.56
N ILE A 69 -9.53 5.85 2.89
CA ILE A 69 -10.92 5.42 3.05
C ILE A 69 -11.20 5.08 4.51
N THR A 70 -10.31 4.32 5.16
CA THR A 70 -10.46 3.97 6.58
C THR A 70 -10.48 5.22 7.46
N LEU A 71 -9.54 6.15 7.29
CA LEU A 71 -9.46 7.39 8.06
C LEU A 71 -10.72 8.26 7.92
N THR A 72 -11.28 8.36 6.72
CA THR A 72 -12.54 9.05 6.47
C THR A 72 -13.71 8.35 7.16
N GLN A 73 -13.80 7.04 7.03
CA GLN A 73 -14.89 6.25 7.62
C GLN A 73 -14.85 6.22 9.15
N ILE A 74 -13.67 6.40 9.75
CA ILE A 74 -13.55 6.48 11.21
C ILE A 74 -13.70 7.89 11.78
N GLY A 75 -14.05 8.87 10.95
CA GLY A 75 -14.29 10.25 11.36
C GLY A 75 -13.01 11.06 11.63
N VAL A 76 -11.82 10.49 11.46
CA VAL A 76 -10.54 11.21 11.68
C VAL A 76 -10.36 12.36 10.69
N LEU A 77 -10.85 12.21 9.45
CA LEU A 77 -10.75 13.23 8.41
C LEU A 77 -12.02 14.07 8.20
N GLY A 78 -13.01 14.02 9.11
CA GLY A 78 -14.20 14.87 8.98
C GLY A 78 -15.46 14.47 9.76
N GLY A 79 -15.36 13.76 10.87
CA GLY A 79 -16.54 13.30 11.64
C GLY A 79 -16.32 13.21 13.15
N SER A 80 -17.33 12.67 13.85
CA SER A 80 -17.23 12.29 15.26
C SER A 80 -16.59 10.90 15.37
N GLY A 81 -15.35 10.84 15.81
CA GLY A 81 -14.55 9.61 15.87
C GLY A 81 -14.98 8.58 16.92
N ASP A 82 -16.25 8.55 17.32
CA ASP A 82 -16.73 7.63 18.37
C ASP A 82 -17.09 6.26 17.78
N ILE A 83 -16.17 5.31 17.94
CA ILE A 83 -16.24 4.00 17.30
C ILE A 83 -16.16 2.89 18.33
N SER A 84 -17.12 1.96 18.25
CA SER A 84 -17.12 0.79 19.11
C SER A 84 -15.90 -0.10 18.86
N LEU A 85 -15.43 -0.78 19.90
CA LEU A 85 -14.30 -1.71 19.81
C LEU A 85 -14.47 -2.74 18.68
N VAL A 86 -15.68 -3.29 18.53
CA VAL A 86 -16.01 -4.27 17.49
C VAL A 86 -15.82 -3.67 16.09
N LYS A 87 -16.32 -2.46 15.83
CA LYS A 87 -16.11 -1.78 14.54
C LYS A 87 -14.62 -1.51 14.28
N GLY A 88 -13.87 -1.10 15.31
CA GLY A 88 -12.43 -0.91 15.22
C GLY A 88 -11.67 -2.16 14.77
N LEU A 89 -11.98 -3.31 15.38
CA LEU A 89 -11.40 -4.60 15.01
C LEU A 89 -11.80 -5.06 13.60
N LEU A 90 -13.02 -4.76 13.16
CA LEU A 90 -13.46 -5.05 11.78
C LEU A 90 -12.67 -4.24 10.76
N TYR A 91 -12.46 -2.93 10.99
CA TYR A 91 -11.60 -2.12 10.12
C TYR A 91 -10.16 -2.61 10.11
N PHE A 92 -9.62 -2.98 11.27
CA PHE A 92 -8.29 -3.58 11.37
C PHE A 92 -8.18 -4.83 10.49
N ALA A 93 -9.10 -5.78 10.66
CA ALA A 93 -9.14 -7.02 9.88
C ALA A 93 -9.31 -6.76 8.38
N ALA A 94 -10.13 -5.77 7.99
CA ALA A 94 -10.34 -5.40 6.59
C ALA A 94 -9.09 -4.83 5.92
N CYS A 95 -8.19 -4.20 6.67
CA CYS A 95 -6.93 -3.66 6.14
C CYS A 95 -5.84 -4.72 5.93
N LEU A 96 -5.88 -5.82 6.69
CA LEU A 96 -4.81 -6.85 6.68
C LEU A 96 -4.57 -7.51 5.32
N PRO A 97 -5.60 -7.88 4.53
CA PRO A 97 -5.37 -8.46 3.21
C PRO A 97 -4.54 -7.53 2.32
N MET A 98 -4.84 -6.23 2.29
CA MET A 98 -4.06 -5.28 1.50
C MET A 98 -2.65 -5.13 2.05
N ALA A 99 -2.50 -5.01 3.37
CA ALA A 99 -1.20 -4.84 4.00
C ALA A 99 -0.25 -6.00 3.66
N LEU A 100 -0.73 -7.24 3.74
CA LEU A 100 0.08 -8.44 3.50
C LEU A 100 0.21 -8.76 2.01
N VAL A 101 -0.92 -8.89 1.30
CA VAL A 101 -0.91 -9.27 -0.11
C VAL A 101 -0.28 -8.19 -0.96
N GLY A 102 -0.51 -6.91 -0.66
CA GLY A 102 0.13 -5.80 -1.38
C GLY A 102 1.64 -5.83 -1.31
N TYR A 103 2.20 -6.18 -0.14
CA TYR A 103 3.64 -6.32 0.03
C TYR A 103 4.22 -7.40 -0.89
N PHE A 104 3.66 -8.61 -0.84
CA PHE A 104 4.15 -9.73 -1.64
C PHE A 104 3.85 -9.58 -3.13
N ALA A 105 2.68 -9.03 -3.48
CA ALA A 105 2.27 -8.80 -4.86
C ALA A 105 3.21 -7.83 -5.57
N ALA A 106 3.62 -6.74 -4.91
CA ALA A 106 4.58 -5.79 -5.49
C ALA A 106 5.91 -6.47 -5.85
N ILE A 107 6.44 -7.30 -4.96
CA ILE A 107 7.71 -8.00 -5.17
C ILE A 107 7.58 -9.03 -6.31
N ASN A 108 6.46 -9.74 -6.38
CA ASN A 108 6.24 -10.73 -7.42
C ASN A 108 6.03 -10.08 -8.80
N GLN A 109 5.32 -8.96 -8.87
CA GLN A 109 5.14 -8.19 -10.11
C GLN A 109 6.47 -7.66 -10.63
N ALA A 110 7.38 -7.24 -9.75
CA ALA A 110 8.69 -6.75 -10.15
C ALA A 110 9.62 -7.82 -10.74
N LYS A 111 9.31 -9.10 -10.53
CA LYS A 111 10.11 -10.25 -10.99
C LYS A 111 9.50 -10.97 -12.20
N ALA A 112 8.31 -10.56 -12.62
CA ALA A 112 7.60 -11.11 -13.77
C ALA A 112 8.02 -10.38 -15.06
#